data_AF-A0A425VXF9-F1
#
_entry.id   AF-A0A425VXF9-F1
#
_cell.length_a   1.000
_cell.length_b   1.000
_cell.length_c   1.000
_cell.angle_alpha   90.00
_cell.angle_beta   90.00
_cell.angle_gamma   90.00
#
_symmetry.space_group_name_H-M   'P 1'
#
loop_
_entity.id
_entity.type
_entity.pdbx_description
1 polymer ?
#
loop_
_entity_poly.entity_id
_entity_poly.type
_entity_poly.pdbx_seq_one_letter_code
_entity_poly.pdbx_strand_id
1 'polypeptide(L)'
;MRLLPPGKLVQCEVEKYDQRSILEAMHNCIAHQDHTKSSRVSVVERPDRIEFTNTSTFYEGKPDDYALSGHVPMRYRNPTLVQAMTQLNMIDHLGYGIERMNRSQAERYLPLPDYDLSEPGLVKLTIYGSVVDESYTRMLMRDSELPFEDVLALDRVQKGIPIPDAALRRLRRKKLIEGRRPHVRVAASIAEITGTRASYVESRGKSEEYCQALVTDYLKKHGTTS
;
A
#
# COMPACT_ATOMS: atom_id res chain seq x y z
N MET A 1 5.10 14.64 -5.79
CA MET A 1 6.00 13.86 -6.65
C MET A 1 5.52 13.93 -8.09
N ARG A 2 6.37 13.66 -9.07
CA ARG A 2 5.98 13.67 -10.48
C ARG A 2 6.03 12.26 -11.04
N LEU A 3 4.97 11.89 -11.74
CA LEU A 3 4.85 10.62 -12.44
C LEU A 3 4.45 10.92 -13.90
N LEU A 4 4.83 10.11 -14.87
CA LEU A 4 4.42 10.34 -16.27
C LEU A 4 3.45 9.23 -16.71
N PRO A 5 2.18 9.49 -17.01
CA PRO A 5 1.29 8.39 -17.39
C PRO A 5 1.75 7.71 -18.69
N PRO A 6 1.55 6.37 -18.83
CA PRO A 6 1.91 5.66 -20.06
C PRO A 6 1.29 6.32 -21.31
N GLY A 7 2.11 6.57 -22.33
CA GLY A 7 1.65 7.18 -23.59
C GLY A 7 1.36 8.69 -23.51
N LYS A 8 1.69 9.36 -22.40
CA LYS A 8 1.63 10.81 -22.28
C LYS A 8 3.03 11.42 -22.34
N LEU A 9 3.09 12.69 -22.77
CA LEU A 9 4.32 13.49 -22.80
C LEU A 9 4.45 14.43 -21.60
N VAL A 10 3.36 14.60 -20.83
CA VAL A 10 3.28 15.55 -19.72
C VAL A 10 3.19 14.79 -18.40
N GLN A 11 4.09 15.11 -17.48
CA GLN A 11 4.09 14.58 -16.11
C GLN A 11 2.84 15.04 -15.35
N CYS A 12 2.24 14.14 -14.58
CA CYS A 12 1.26 14.47 -13.56
C CYS A 12 1.95 14.66 -12.21
N GLU A 13 1.49 15.65 -11.45
CA GLU A 13 1.88 15.85 -10.07
C GLU A 13 0.92 15.10 -9.16
N VAL A 14 1.49 14.35 -8.22
CA VAL A 14 0.75 13.54 -7.25
C VAL A 14 1.29 13.82 -5.86
N GLU A 15 0.40 14.02 -4.90
CA GLU A 15 0.78 14.26 -3.51
C GLU A 15 1.41 13.00 -2.89
N LYS A 16 2.52 13.20 -2.15
CA LYS A 16 3.22 12.11 -1.44
C LYS A 16 2.29 11.42 -0.44
N TYR A 17 1.52 12.23 0.29
CA TYR A 17 0.57 11.78 1.29
C TYR A 17 -0.70 12.62 1.17
N ASP A 18 -1.85 11.95 1.27
CA ASP A 18 -3.13 12.61 1.48
C ASP A 18 -3.26 12.93 2.97
N GLN A 19 -3.54 14.19 3.29
CA GLN A 19 -3.67 14.66 4.67
C GLN A 19 -4.73 13.87 5.45
N ARG A 20 -5.84 13.49 4.81
CA ARG A 20 -6.91 12.72 5.47
C ARG A 20 -6.41 11.34 5.87
N SER A 21 -5.67 10.67 4.99
CA SER A 21 -5.04 9.37 5.26
C SER A 21 -4.07 9.42 6.44
N ILE A 22 -3.27 10.48 6.57
CA ILE A 22 -2.34 10.67 7.69
C ILE A 22 -3.09 10.91 9.01
N LEU A 23 -4.12 11.76 9.00
CA LEU A 23 -4.96 12.01 10.18
C LEU A 23 -5.70 10.74 10.61
N GLU A 24 -6.27 10.01 9.66
CA GLU A 24 -6.95 8.74 9.88
C GLU A 24 -6.02 7.72 10.55
N ALA A 25 -4.79 7.56 10.04
CA ALA A 25 -3.79 6.67 10.63
C ALA A 25 -3.45 7.07 12.08
N MET A 26 -3.26 8.37 12.33
CA MET A 26 -2.97 8.88 13.67
C MET A 26 -4.15 8.67 14.63
N HIS A 27 -5.36 8.96 14.19
CA HIS A 27 -6.57 8.79 14.99
C HIS A 27 -6.83 7.32 15.30
N ASN A 28 -6.61 6.42 14.35
CA ASN A 28 -6.69 4.97 14.58
C ASN A 28 -5.67 4.50 15.62
N CYS A 29 -4.45 5.03 15.60
CA CYS A 29 -3.47 4.75 16.65
C CYS A 29 -3.97 5.18 18.04
N ILE A 30 -4.55 6.38 18.16
CA ILE A 30 -5.07 6.91 19.44
C ILE A 30 -6.26 6.08 19.93
N ALA A 31 -7.21 5.79 19.04
CA ALA A 31 -8.44 5.06 19.35
C ALA A 31 -8.17 3.61 19.77
N HIS A 32 -7.16 2.97 19.18
CA HIS A 32 -6.87 1.54 19.39
C HIS A 32 -5.63 1.26 20.25
N GLN A 33 -4.90 2.27 20.74
CA GLN A 33 -3.79 2.10 21.68
C GLN A 33 -4.23 1.34 22.94
N ASP A 34 -3.38 0.42 23.40
CA ASP A 34 -3.50 -0.15 24.74
C ASP A 34 -2.98 0.85 25.78
N HIS A 35 -3.89 1.71 26.24
CA HIS A 35 -3.59 2.74 27.24
C HIS A 35 -3.18 2.18 28.61
N THR A 36 -3.32 0.87 28.86
CA THR A 36 -2.84 0.23 30.09
C THR A 36 -1.33 0.03 30.11
N LYS A 37 -0.66 0.14 28.96
CA LYS A 37 0.79 -0.10 28.81
C LYS A 37 1.66 1.14 28.99
N SER A 38 1.05 2.31 29.20
CA SER A 38 1.75 3.61 29.32
C SER A 38 2.74 3.88 28.17
N SER A 39 2.49 3.32 26.99
CA SER A 39 3.32 3.49 25.81
C SER A 39 2.83 4.64 24.94
N ARG A 40 3.73 5.16 24.11
CA ARG A 40 3.41 6.23 23.15
C ARG A 40 3.03 5.67 21.79
N VAL A 41 2.27 6.45 21.03
CA VAL A 41 2.21 6.31 19.56
C VAL A 41 3.50 6.91 18.98
N SER A 42 4.14 6.20 18.06
CA SER A 42 5.33 6.66 17.35
C SER A 42 4.97 6.92 15.89
N VAL A 43 5.42 8.04 15.35
CA VAL A 43 5.29 8.39 13.94
C VAL A 43 6.68 8.71 13.40
N VAL A 44 7.11 7.98 12.38
CA VAL A 44 8.43 8.14 11.77
C VAL A 44 8.28 8.35 10.28
N GLU A 45 8.61 9.55 9.79
CA GLU A 45 8.77 9.79 8.36
C GLU A 45 10.14 9.30 7.89
N ARG A 46 10.14 8.53 6.82
CA ARG A 46 11.30 8.11 6.04
C ARG A 46 11.22 8.76 4.64
N PRO A 47 12.32 8.74 3.86
CA PRO A 47 12.31 9.33 2.51
C PRO A 47 11.15 8.81 1.64
N ASP A 48 10.81 7.53 1.77
CA ASP A 48 9.90 6.78 0.92
C ASP A 48 8.53 6.48 1.55
N ARG A 49 8.34 6.67 2.86
CA ARG A 49 7.13 6.23 3.60
C ARG A 49 6.99 6.90 4.98
N ILE A 50 5.79 6.88 5.55
CA ILE A 50 5.55 7.21 6.96
C ILE A 50 5.13 5.92 7.68
N GLU A 51 5.72 5.68 8.84
CA GLU A 51 5.42 4.54 9.70
C GLU A 51 4.75 5.04 10.98
N PHE A 52 3.57 4.50 11.28
CA PHE A 52 2.86 4.67 12.54
C PHE A 52 3.01 3.39 13.36
N THR A 53 3.31 3.51 14.64
CA THR A 53 3.49 2.36 15.52
C THR A 53 2.81 2.62 16.86
N ASN A 54 1.99 1.69 17.29
CA ASN A 54 1.27 1.77 18.55
C ASN A 54 1.23 0.40 19.23
N THR A 55 1.23 0.38 20.57
CA THR A 55 1.15 -0.86 21.35
C THR A 55 -0.30 -1.29 21.40
N SER A 56 -0.63 -2.33 20.64
CA SER A 56 -1.96 -2.90 20.58
C SER A 56 -1.94 -4.22 19.81
N THR A 57 -3.07 -4.89 19.73
CA THR A 57 -3.33 -5.88 18.67
C THR A 57 -4.31 -5.28 17.68
N PHE A 58 -4.19 -5.65 16.40
CA PHE A 58 -5.18 -5.27 15.40
C PHE A 58 -6.57 -5.70 15.87
N TYR A 59 -7.51 -4.77 15.82
CA TYR A 59 -8.75 -4.88 16.57
C TYR A 59 -9.86 -5.41 15.67
N GLU A 60 -10.27 -6.66 15.91
CA GLU A 60 -11.31 -7.39 15.14
C GLU A 60 -10.91 -7.63 13.67
N GLY A 61 -11.03 -8.87 13.18
CA GLY A 61 -10.67 -9.21 11.78
C GLY A 61 -9.19 -9.00 11.41
N LYS A 62 -8.95 -8.81 10.11
CA LYS A 62 -7.64 -8.55 9.51
C LYS A 62 -7.68 -7.26 8.70
N PRO A 63 -6.53 -6.58 8.50
CA PRO A 63 -6.45 -5.34 7.71
C PRO A 63 -7.16 -5.39 6.36
N ASP A 64 -7.05 -6.52 5.64
CA ASP A 64 -7.66 -6.71 4.33
C ASP A 64 -9.19 -6.71 4.36
N ASP A 65 -9.80 -7.12 5.47
CA ASP A 65 -11.26 -7.12 5.64
C ASP A 65 -11.80 -5.68 5.65
N TYR A 66 -11.00 -4.74 6.18
CA TYR A 66 -11.32 -3.30 6.27
C TYR A 66 -10.95 -2.53 5.00
N ALA A 67 -10.08 -3.08 4.15
CA ALA A 67 -9.64 -2.44 2.93
C ALA A 67 -10.66 -2.56 1.79
N LEU A 68 -11.44 -3.65 1.73
CA LEU A 68 -12.40 -3.91 0.64
C LEU A 68 -13.79 -3.37 0.89
N SER A 69 -14.24 -3.48 2.15
CA SER A 69 -15.57 -3.08 2.57
C SER A 69 -15.43 -2.42 3.93
N GLY A 70 -15.84 -1.17 4.04
CA GLY A 70 -15.88 -0.47 5.32
C GLY A 70 -16.43 -1.37 6.42
N HIS A 71 -15.66 -1.48 7.48
CA HIS A 71 -15.95 -2.38 8.58
C HIS A 71 -15.92 -1.56 9.87
N VAL A 72 -17.07 -1.52 10.54
CA VAL A 72 -17.20 -0.88 11.85
C VAL A 72 -16.98 -1.97 12.90
N PRO A 73 -15.97 -1.87 13.78
CA PRO A 73 -15.79 -2.84 14.83
C PRO A 73 -16.99 -2.81 15.78
N MET A 74 -17.40 -3.98 16.27
CA MET A 74 -18.57 -4.12 17.16
C MET A 74 -18.34 -3.49 18.53
N ARG A 75 -17.07 -3.31 18.92
CA ARG A 75 -16.65 -2.77 20.21
C ARG A 75 -15.43 -1.89 20.03
N TYR A 76 -15.13 -1.06 21.02
CA TYR A 76 -13.87 -0.34 21.10
C TYR A 76 -13.20 -0.61 22.44
N ARG A 77 -11.86 -0.61 22.48
CA ARG A 77 -11.09 -0.80 23.73
C ARG A 77 -11.43 0.24 24.77
N ASN A 78 -11.60 1.49 24.32
CA ASN A 78 -11.98 2.62 25.16
C ASN A 78 -13.18 3.33 24.54
N PRO A 79 -14.42 2.91 24.86
CA PRO A 79 -15.63 3.51 24.30
C PRO A 79 -15.77 5.00 24.62
N THR A 80 -15.36 5.43 25.82
CA THR A 80 -15.43 6.84 26.23
C THR A 80 -14.49 7.72 25.40
N LEU A 81 -13.25 7.27 25.16
CA LEU A 81 -12.30 7.99 24.30
C LEU A 81 -12.82 8.09 22.87
N VAL A 82 -13.28 6.98 22.30
CA VAL A 82 -13.83 6.94 20.94
C VAL A 82 -15.05 7.86 20.82
N GLN A 83 -15.94 7.85 21.81
CA GLN A 83 -17.07 8.78 21.87
C GLN A 83 -16.63 10.25 21.88
N ALA A 84 -15.60 10.60 22.66
CA ALA A 84 -15.06 11.96 22.66
C ALA A 84 -14.41 12.33 21.31
N MET A 85 -13.62 11.43 20.73
CA MET A 85 -12.98 11.63 19.41
C MET A 85 -14.02 11.83 18.30
N THR A 86 -15.11 11.07 18.34
CA THR A 86 -16.29 11.30 17.50
C THR A 86 -16.84 12.70 17.67
N GLN A 87 -17.09 13.14 18.90
CA GLN A 87 -17.74 14.44 19.17
C GLN A 87 -16.87 15.61 18.71
N LEU A 88 -15.56 15.39 18.66
CA LEU A 88 -14.56 16.31 18.13
C LEU A 88 -14.33 16.16 16.62
N ASN A 89 -15.12 15.34 15.92
CA ASN A 89 -15.02 15.04 14.48
C ASN A 89 -13.64 14.51 14.06
N MET A 90 -12.96 13.78 14.95
CA MET A 90 -11.66 13.18 14.64
C MET A 90 -11.81 11.87 13.86
N ILE A 91 -12.81 11.04 14.19
CA ILE A 91 -13.05 9.74 13.56
C ILE A 91 -14.48 9.65 13.03
N ASP A 92 -14.68 8.87 11.97
CA ASP A 92 -16.02 8.57 11.47
C ASP A 92 -16.67 7.38 12.20
N HIS A 93 -17.99 7.27 12.03
CA HIS A 93 -18.79 6.18 12.60
C HIS A 93 -19.01 5.01 11.65
N LEU A 94 -18.55 5.15 10.41
CA LEU A 94 -18.95 4.29 9.31
C LEU A 94 -17.88 3.25 8.99
N GLY A 95 -16.69 3.33 9.60
CA GLY A 95 -15.64 2.31 9.47
C GLY A 95 -14.97 2.32 8.11
N TYR A 96 -15.11 3.41 7.37
CA TYR A 96 -14.56 3.57 6.02
C TYR A 96 -13.14 4.15 6.03
N GLY A 97 -12.58 4.46 7.20
CA GLY A 97 -11.25 5.07 7.34
C GLY A 97 -10.15 4.32 6.60
N ILE A 98 -10.00 3.02 6.88
CA ILE A 98 -8.99 2.15 6.25
C ILE A 98 -9.27 1.98 4.75
N GLU A 99 -10.53 1.78 4.35
CA GLU A 99 -10.91 1.69 2.93
C GLU A 99 -10.54 2.97 2.17
N ARG A 100 -10.92 4.15 2.68
CA ARG A 100 -10.59 5.45 2.08
C ARG A 100 -9.09 5.65 1.96
N MET A 101 -8.33 5.26 2.99
CA MET A 101 -6.87 5.34 2.97
C MET A 101 -6.27 4.49 1.84
N ASN A 102 -6.77 3.26 1.67
CA ASN A 102 -6.34 2.38 0.58
C ASN A 102 -6.73 2.96 -0.79
N ARG A 103 -7.97 3.45 -0.96
CA ARG A 103 -8.43 4.06 -2.22
C ARG A 103 -7.62 5.30 -2.57
N SER A 104 -7.35 6.16 -1.59
CA SER A 104 -6.52 7.36 -1.75
C SER A 104 -5.10 7.02 -2.24
N GLN A 105 -4.50 5.92 -1.79
CA GLN A 105 -3.21 5.45 -2.33
C GLN A 105 -3.33 4.97 -3.77
N ALA A 106 -4.36 4.18 -4.09
CA ALA A 106 -4.59 3.66 -5.43
C ALA A 106 -4.86 4.78 -6.46
N GLU A 107 -5.67 5.78 -6.10
CA GLU A 107 -5.96 6.97 -6.92
C GLU A 107 -4.70 7.78 -7.22
N ARG A 108 -3.73 7.74 -6.31
CA ARG A 108 -2.41 8.36 -6.44
C ARG A 108 -1.37 7.41 -7.05
N TYR A 109 -1.78 6.22 -7.47
CA TYR A 109 -0.94 5.20 -8.11
C TYR A 109 0.22 4.71 -7.23
N LEU A 110 0.07 4.84 -5.92
CA LEU A 110 1.05 4.44 -4.91
C LEU A 110 0.68 3.09 -4.30
N PRO A 111 1.66 2.36 -3.73
CA PRO A 111 1.39 1.13 -3.00
C PRO A 111 0.39 1.36 -1.86
N LEU A 112 -0.48 0.40 -1.64
CA LEU A 112 -1.48 0.47 -0.58
C LEU A 112 -0.81 0.43 0.81
N PRO A 113 -1.46 0.92 1.88
CA PRO A 113 -0.90 0.85 3.22
C PRO A 113 -0.67 -0.60 3.68
N ASP A 114 0.40 -0.84 4.43
CA ASP A 114 0.71 -2.16 5.01
C ASP A 114 0.59 -2.14 6.52
N TYR A 115 0.05 -3.22 7.07
CA TYR A 115 0.04 -3.49 8.51
C TYR A 115 0.99 -4.65 8.82
N ASP A 116 2.05 -4.35 9.56
CA ASP A 116 2.91 -5.35 10.17
C ASP A 116 2.40 -5.68 11.58
N LEU A 117 2.00 -6.93 11.74
CA LEU A 117 1.44 -7.53 12.95
C LEU A 117 2.30 -8.72 13.43
N SER A 118 3.54 -8.80 12.96
CA SER A 118 4.44 -9.92 13.26
C SER A 118 4.89 -9.94 14.72
N GLU A 119 5.01 -8.77 15.35
CA GLU A 119 5.34 -8.63 16.77
C GLU A 119 4.05 -8.61 17.61
N PRO A 120 3.86 -9.57 18.54
CA PRO A 120 2.68 -9.60 19.39
C PRO A 120 2.53 -8.34 20.25
N GLY A 121 1.36 -7.71 20.18
CA GLY A 121 1.09 -6.49 20.97
C GLY A 121 1.66 -5.21 20.35
N LEU A 122 2.16 -5.28 19.12
CA LEU A 122 2.54 -4.12 18.32
C LEU A 122 1.74 -4.10 17.03
N VAL A 123 1.24 -2.92 16.66
CA VAL A 123 0.67 -2.67 15.33
C VAL A 123 1.54 -1.61 14.67
N LYS A 124 2.08 -1.94 13.49
CA LYS A 124 2.83 -0.99 12.67
C LYS A 124 2.12 -0.80 11.33
N LEU A 125 1.67 0.43 11.07
CA LEU A 125 1.09 0.84 9.79
C LEU A 125 2.14 1.59 8.97
N THR A 126 2.30 1.23 7.70
CA THR A 126 3.18 1.88 6.74
C THR A 126 2.36 2.51 5.62
N ILE A 127 2.52 3.82 5.41
CA ILE A 127 1.94 4.56 4.28
C ILE A 127 3.07 4.95 3.34
N TYR A 128 3.03 4.43 2.12
CA TYR A 128 4.06 4.67 1.10
C TYR A 128 3.90 6.05 0.48
N GLY A 129 5.01 6.78 0.43
CA GLY A 129 5.14 8.08 -0.24
C GLY A 129 6.04 8.00 -1.48
N SER A 130 6.22 6.82 -2.06
CA SER A 130 7.00 6.60 -3.28
C SER A 130 6.58 5.31 -3.98
N VAL A 131 7.03 5.15 -5.24
CA VAL A 131 6.77 3.95 -6.05
C VAL A 131 7.63 2.80 -5.55
N VAL A 132 7.02 1.63 -5.36
CA VAL A 132 7.71 0.37 -5.04
C VAL A 132 7.91 -0.46 -6.31
N ASP A 133 6.84 -0.84 -7.02
CA ASP A 133 6.93 -1.50 -8.33
C ASP A 133 6.37 -0.59 -9.43
N GLU A 134 7.23 -0.23 -10.40
CA GLU A 134 6.82 0.59 -11.54
C GLU A 134 5.72 -0.07 -12.37
N SER A 135 5.72 -1.40 -12.46
CA SER A 135 4.73 -2.16 -13.23
C SER A 135 3.36 -2.02 -12.59
N TYR A 136 3.29 -2.00 -11.25
CA TYR A 136 2.06 -1.76 -10.50
C TYR A 136 1.54 -0.33 -10.73
N THR A 137 2.38 0.68 -10.54
CA THR A 137 1.99 2.08 -10.76
C THR A 137 1.50 2.32 -12.20
N ARG A 138 2.19 1.77 -13.21
CA ARG A 138 1.76 1.87 -14.61
C ARG A 138 0.43 1.15 -14.86
N MET A 139 0.19 0.03 -14.20
CA MET A 139 -1.07 -0.69 -14.28
C MET A 139 -2.22 0.20 -13.81
N LEU A 140 -2.09 0.81 -12.63
CA LEU A 140 -3.13 1.68 -12.08
C LEU A 140 -3.38 2.94 -12.92
N MET A 141 -2.33 3.51 -13.52
CA MET A 141 -2.48 4.66 -14.42
C MET A 141 -3.18 4.31 -15.72
N ARG A 142 -3.02 3.08 -16.20
CA ARG A 142 -3.59 2.62 -17.47
C ARG A 142 -5.05 2.21 -17.33
N ASP A 143 -5.38 1.51 -16.26
CA ASP A 143 -6.70 0.92 -16.05
C ASP A 143 -7.32 1.44 -14.75
N SER A 144 -7.95 2.62 -14.86
CA SER A 144 -8.64 3.27 -13.75
C SER A 144 -9.93 2.58 -13.32
N GLU A 145 -10.42 1.61 -14.11
CA GLU A 145 -11.66 0.87 -13.84
C GLU A 145 -11.39 -0.52 -13.24
N LEU A 146 -10.14 -0.81 -12.86
CA LEU A 146 -9.80 -2.06 -12.17
C LEU A 146 -10.65 -2.21 -10.90
N PRO A 147 -11.34 -3.37 -10.74
CA PRO A 147 -12.02 -3.67 -9.49
C PRO A 147 -11.03 -3.59 -8.33
N PHE A 148 -11.45 -2.97 -7.22
CA PHE A 148 -10.55 -2.72 -6.09
C PHE A 148 -9.96 -4.00 -5.48
N GLU A 149 -10.70 -5.12 -5.55
CA GLU A 149 -10.20 -6.44 -5.18
C GLU A 149 -8.96 -6.87 -6.00
N ASP A 150 -8.92 -6.53 -7.29
CA ASP A 150 -7.77 -6.79 -8.15
C ASP A 150 -6.62 -5.83 -7.84
N VAL A 151 -6.91 -4.57 -7.50
CA VAL A 151 -5.91 -3.59 -7.02
C VAL A 151 -5.20 -4.09 -5.76
N LEU A 152 -5.96 -4.57 -4.78
CA LEU A 152 -5.44 -5.16 -3.54
C LEU A 152 -4.60 -6.42 -3.81
N ALA A 153 -5.04 -7.27 -4.74
CA ALA A 153 -4.30 -8.48 -5.09
C ALA A 153 -2.99 -8.16 -5.85
N LEU A 154 -3.01 -7.16 -6.74
CA LEU A 154 -1.82 -6.67 -7.43
C LEU A 154 -0.83 -6.01 -6.47
N ASP A 155 -1.35 -5.28 -5.48
CA ASP A 155 -0.54 -4.67 -4.42
C ASP A 155 0.22 -5.72 -3.59
N ARG A 156 -0.45 -6.81 -3.21
CA ARG A 156 0.22 -7.94 -2.55
C ARG A 156 1.29 -8.58 -3.44
N VAL A 157 1.02 -8.71 -4.75
CA VAL A 157 2.00 -9.27 -5.71
C VAL A 157 3.25 -8.41 -5.81
N GLN A 158 3.15 -7.07 -5.90
CA GLN A 158 4.34 -6.20 -5.92
C GLN A 158 5.17 -6.30 -4.64
N LYS A 159 4.53 -6.55 -3.50
CA LYS A 159 5.18 -6.71 -2.18
C LYS A 159 5.70 -8.13 -1.94
N GLY A 160 5.53 -9.05 -2.89
CA GLY A 160 5.92 -10.45 -2.74
C GLY A 160 5.05 -11.25 -1.75
N ILE A 161 3.88 -10.73 -1.39
CA ILE A 161 2.94 -11.37 -0.46
C ILE A 161 2.09 -12.40 -1.24
N PRO A 162 1.98 -13.65 -0.78
CA PRO A 162 1.15 -14.66 -1.43
C PRO A 162 -0.32 -14.25 -1.53
N ILE A 163 -0.93 -14.50 -2.69
CA ILE A 163 -2.37 -14.28 -2.92
C ILE A 163 -3.11 -15.63 -3.06
N PRO A 164 -4.42 -15.69 -2.74
CA PRO A 164 -5.24 -16.88 -2.93
C PRO A 164 -5.25 -17.38 -4.37
N ASP A 165 -5.37 -18.69 -4.57
CA ASP A 165 -5.39 -19.32 -5.90
C ASP A 165 -6.48 -18.76 -6.82
N ALA A 166 -7.64 -18.39 -6.26
CA ALA A 166 -8.73 -17.78 -7.00
C ALA A 166 -8.32 -16.42 -7.59
N ALA A 167 -7.72 -15.55 -6.79
CA ALA A 167 -7.19 -14.25 -7.23
C ALA A 167 -6.06 -14.43 -8.25
N LEU A 168 -5.14 -15.38 -8.00
CA LEU A 168 -4.05 -15.68 -8.93
C LEU A 168 -4.57 -16.11 -10.31
N ARG A 169 -5.55 -17.03 -10.36
CA ARG A 169 -6.16 -17.47 -11.63
C ARG A 169 -6.89 -16.34 -12.34
N ARG A 170 -7.61 -15.50 -11.59
CA ARG A 170 -8.33 -14.33 -12.12
C ARG A 170 -7.37 -13.32 -12.74
N LEU A 171 -6.32 -12.91 -12.02
CA LEU A 171 -5.32 -11.97 -12.50
C LEU A 171 -4.54 -12.53 -13.71
N ARG A 172 -4.21 -13.83 -13.73
CA ARG A 172 -3.59 -14.48 -14.90
C ARG A 172 -4.49 -14.46 -16.13
N ARG A 173 -5.78 -14.72 -15.97
CA ARG A 173 -6.76 -14.67 -17.07
C ARG A 173 -6.86 -13.27 -17.66
N LYS A 174 -6.81 -12.25 -16.81
CA LYS A 174 -6.75 -10.83 -17.20
C LYS A 174 -5.37 -10.38 -17.72
N LYS A 175 -4.36 -11.27 -17.71
CA LYS A 175 -2.96 -10.99 -18.08
C LYS A 175 -2.30 -9.88 -17.25
N LEU A 176 -2.78 -9.62 -16.04
CA LEU A 176 -2.27 -8.54 -15.16
C LEU A 176 -1.00 -8.95 -14.40
N ILE A 177 -0.73 -10.25 -14.31
CA ILE A 177 0.45 -10.82 -13.64
C ILE A 177 1.14 -11.84 -14.53
N GLU A 178 2.44 -12.02 -14.31
CA GLU A 178 3.29 -12.98 -15.01
C GLU A 178 4.22 -13.73 -14.05
N GLY A 179 4.99 -14.68 -14.56
CA GLY A 179 5.87 -15.54 -13.78
C GLY A 179 5.22 -16.85 -13.30
N ARG A 180 5.93 -17.59 -12.46
CA ARG A 180 5.51 -18.87 -11.85
C ARG A 180 5.78 -18.82 -10.36
N ARG A 181 4.99 -19.53 -9.56
CA ARG A 181 5.24 -19.62 -8.12
C ARG A 181 6.66 -20.15 -7.85
N PRO A 182 7.37 -19.61 -6.84
CA PRO A 182 6.95 -18.52 -5.94
C PRO A 182 7.12 -17.10 -6.52
N HIS A 183 7.79 -16.95 -7.67
CA HIS A 183 8.15 -15.68 -8.29
C HIS A 183 7.08 -15.16 -9.27
N VAL A 184 5.95 -14.69 -8.72
CA VAL A 184 4.89 -13.99 -9.46
C VAL A 184 5.16 -12.49 -9.39
N ARG A 185 4.97 -11.78 -10.50
CA ARG A 185 5.14 -10.32 -10.57
C ARG A 185 4.02 -9.67 -11.39
N VAL A 186 3.83 -8.37 -11.23
CA VAL A 186 2.92 -7.59 -12.10
C VAL A 186 3.48 -7.61 -13.53
N ALA A 187 2.60 -7.77 -14.52
CA ALA A 187 3.00 -8.02 -15.90
C ALA A 187 3.74 -6.80 -16.52
N ALA A 188 4.99 -7.01 -16.92
CA ALA A 188 5.82 -5.97 -17.55
C ALA A 188 5.45 -5.75 -19.04
N SER A 189 4.91 -6.76 -19.71
CA SER A 189 4.46 -6.66 -21.11
C SER A 189 3.34 -5.64 -21.32
N ILE A 190 2.57 -5.33 -20.28
CA ILE A 190 1.59 -4.25 -20.28
C ILE A 190 2.27 -2.86 -20.17
N ALA A 191 3.50 -2.82 -19.64
CA ALA A 191 4.31 -1.62 -19.41
C ALA A 191 5.25 -1.23 -20.57
N GLU A 192 5.55 -2.13 -21.52
CA GLU A 192 6.43 -1.85 -22.67
C GLU A 192 5.70 -1.28 -23.91
N ILE A 193 4.38 -1.46 -24.03
CA ILE A 193 3.60 -0.99 -25.21
C ILE A 193 3.61 0.55 -25.34
N THR A 194 4.00 1.26 -24.29
CA THR A 194 4.18 2.72 -24.32
C THR A 194 5.66 3.04 -24.33
N GLY A 195 6.21 3.19 -25.53
CA GLY A 195 7.63 3.45 -25.76
C GLY A 195 8.10 4.72 -25.08
N THR A 196 8.73 4.61 -23.91
CA THR A 196 9.79 5.53 -23.49
C THR A 196 10.64 4.90 -22.39
N ARG A 197 11.91 4.67 -22.70
CA ARG A 197 12.96 4.15 -21.81
C ARG A 197 13.54 5.25 -20.91
N ALA A 198 12.71 6.20 -20.48
CA ALA A 198 13.16 7.36 -19.71
C ALA A 198 12.99 7.12 -18.21
N SER A 199 14.04 7.42 -17.45
CA SER A 199 14.09 7.41 -15.99
C SER A 199 12.94 8.21 -15.39
N TYR A 200 12.07 7.52 -14.65
CA TYR A 200 10.72 7.99 -14.41
C TYR A 200 10.37 8.35 -12.97
N VAL A 201 11.31 8.11 -12.07
CA VAL A 201 11.25 8.56 -10.69
C VAL A 201 12.47 9.47 -10.49
N GLU A 202 12.34 10.76 -10.83
CA GLU A 202 13.25 11.77 -10.29
C GLU A 202 12.80 12.12 -8.87
N SER A 203 13.07 11.21 -7.93
CA SER A 203 13.05 11.52 -6.50
C SER A 203 13.96 10.55 -5.74
N ARG A 204 14.91 11.14 -5.01
CA ARG A 204 15.95 10.50 -4.19
C ARG A 204 15.40 9.39 -3.29
N GLY A 205 16.14 8.28 -3.25
CA GLY A 205 16.04 7.25 -2.21
C GLY A 205 15.31 5.97 -2.64
N LYS A 206 15.90 5.20 -3.56
CA LYS A 206 15.53 3.78 -3.73
C LYS A 206 16.08 3.02 -2.52
N SER A 207 15.28 2.16 -1.88
CA SER A 207 15.77 1.30 -0.80
C SER A 207 16.82 0.31 -1.31
N GLU A 208 17.75 -0.07 -0.45
CA GLU A 208 18.84 -0.98 -0.81
C GLU A 208 18.32 -2.35 -1.25
N GLU A 209 17.25 -2.84 -0.61
CA GLU A 209 16.62 -4.11 -0.97
C GLU A 209 16.02 -4.08 -2.37
N TYR A 210 15.42 -2.94 -2.77
CA TYR A 210 14.87 -2.75 -4.11
C TYR A 210 15.96 -2.72 -5.18
N CYS A 211 17.06 -2.01 -4.92
CA CYS A 211 18.21 -1.98 -5.81
C CYS A 211 18.84 -3.37 -5.98
N GLN A 212 18.97 -4.13 -4.89
CA GLN A 212 19.54 -5.48 -4.91
C GLN A 212 18.65 -6.46 -5.69
N ALA A 213 17.34 -6.40 -5.51
CA ALA A 213 16.40 -7.24 -6.26
C ALA A 213 16.44 -6.93 -7.76
N LEU A 214 16.52 -5.65 -8.13
CA LEU A 214 16.59 -5.20 -9.52
C LEU A 214 17.88 -5.67 -10.21
N VAL A 215 19.03 -5.52 -9.54
CA VAL A 215 20.33 -5.97 -10.04
C VAL A 215 20.33 -7.50 -10.21
N THR A 216 19.78 -8.22 -9.25
CA THR A 216 19.72 -9.69 -9.29
C THR A 216 18.84 -10.20 -10.44
N ASP A 217 17.68 -9.58 -10.69
CA ASP A 217 16.81 -9.96 -11.82
C ASP A 217 17.46 -9.62 -13.17
N TYR A 218 18.19 -8.50 -13.25
CA TYR A 218 18.92 -8.12 -14.47
C TYR A 218 20.07 -9.08 -14.77
N LEU A 219 20.86 -9.45 -13.77
CA LEU A 219 21.93 -10.44 -13.90
C LEU A 219 21.38 -11.82 -14.24
N LYS A 220 20.21 -12.21 -13.74
CA LYS A 220 19.57 -13.49 -14.13
C LYS A 220 19.06 -13.50 -15.57
N LYS A 221 18.58 -12.36 -16.08
CA LYS A 221 18.07 -12.25 -17.46
C LYS A 221 19.15 -12.02 -18.51
N HIS A 222 20.24 -11.34 -18.15
CA HIS A 222 21.25 -10.89 -19.10
C HIS A 222 22.67 -11.34 -18.76
N GLY A 223 22.88 -11.99 -17.61
CA GLY A 223 24.16 -12.57 -17.22
C GLY A 223 24.50 -13.73 -18.14
N THR A 224 25.45 -13.48 -19.04
CA THR A 224 26.06 -14.49 -19.90
C THR A 224 26.93 -15.37 -19.00
N THR A 225 26.63 -16.66 -18.93
CA THR A 225 27.62 -17.64 -18.45
C THR A 225 28.75 -17.68 -19.46
N SER A 226 29.90 -17.16 -19.07
CA SER A 226 31.22 -17.57 -19.57
C SER A 226 31.87 -18.46 -18.52
#